data_AF-A0A150TDP8-F1
#
_entry.id   AF-A0A150TDP8-F1
#
_cell.length_a   1.000
_cell.length_b   1.000
_cell.length_c   1.000
_cell.angle_alpha   90.00
_cell.angle_beta   90.00
_cell.angle_gamma   90.00
#
_symmetry.space_group_name_H-M   'P 1'
#
loop_
_entity.id
_entity.type
_entity.pdbx_description
1 polymer ?
#
loop_
_entity_poly.entity_id
_entity_poly.type
_entity_poly.pdbx_seq_one_letter_code
_entity_poly.pdbx_strand_id
1 'polypeptide(L)'
;MPALVIGLLLLALLLAGIWVTFGLLGMAVTLVVAGIVGWVADRLVPGELPYGWLGAIVAGLLGSWLGSLLLGPVGPSAGGIPVLPALVGAVILAFAYDVLHKRLSRARP
;
A
#
# COMPACT_ATOMS: atom_id res chain seq x y z
N MET A 1 44.90 7.54 16.13
CA MET A 1 44.21 7.69 14.83
C MET A 1 43.42 6.44 14.41
N PRO A 2 43.98 5.23 14.31
CA PRO A 2 43.25 4.07 13.79
C PRO A 2 42.09 3.59 14.69
N ALA A 3 42.26 3.61 16.01
CA ALA A 3 41.21 3.21 16.96
C ALA A 3 39.95 4.12 16.88
N LEU A 4 40.14 5.42 16.61
CA LEU A 4 39.03 6.35 16.45
C LEU A 4 38.26 6.06 15.15
N VAL A 5 38.96 5.77 14.06
CA VAL A 5 38.34 5.41 12.77
C VAL A 5 37.53 4.12 12.90
N ILE A 6 38.07 3.10 13.57
CA ILE A 6 37.37 1.83 13.79
C ILE A 6 36.13 2.05 14.66
N GLY A 7 36.23 2.83 15.73
CA GLY A 7 35.07 3.16 16.57
C GLY A 7 33.97 3.91 15.79
N LEU A 8 34.36 4.86 14.93
CA LEU A 8 33.43 5.61 14.08
C LEU A 8 32.76 4.71 13.03
N LEU A 9 33.50 3.77 12.44
CA LEU A 9 32.97 2.80 11.49
C LEU A 9 31.96 1.86 12.16
N LEU A 10 32.28 1.33 13.35
CA LEU A 10 31.36 0.49 14.11
C LEU A 10 30.08 1.24 14.50
N LEU A 11 30.20 2.49 14.94
CA LEU A 11 29.07 3.35 15.25
C LEU A 11 28.20 3.60 14.01
N ALA A 12 28.81 3.95 12.87
CA ALA A 12 28.09 4.17 11.62
C ALA A 12 27.33 2.91 11.16
N LEU A 13 27.95 1.73 11.30
CA LEU A 13 27.35 0.44 10.92
C LEU A 13 26.17 0.08 11.83
N LEU A 14 26.27 0.37 13.13
CA LEU A 14 25.18 0.22 14.09
C LEU A 14 24.01 1.14 13.76
N LEU A 15 24.28 2.43 13.49
CA LEU A 15 23.26 3.40 13.13
C LEU A 15 22.56 3.04 11.81
N ALA A 16 23.32 2.55 10.82
CA ALA A 16 22.77 2.06 9.56
C ALA A 16 21.83 0.86 9.79
N GLY A 17 22.21 -0.10 10.62
CA GLY A 17 21.37 -1.26 10.95
C GLY A 17 20.06 -0.88 11.64
N ILE A 18 20.12 0.09 12.56
CA ILE A 18 18.93 0.64 13.22
C ILE A 18 18.02 1.30 12.18
N TRP A 19 18.58 2.15 11.32
CA TRP A 19 17.83 2.87 10.30
C TRP A 19 17.09 1.91 9.34
N VAL A 20 17.75 0.86 8.88
CA VAL A 20 17.14 -0.18 8.02
C VAL A 20 15.99 -0.89 8.75
N THR A 21 16.16 -1.23 10.02
CA THR A 21 15.12 -1.91 10.82
C THR A 21 13.85 -1.07 10.90
N PHE A 22 13.97 0.21 11.24
CA PHE A 22 12.83 1.13 11.28
C PHE A 22 12.17 1.30 9.90
N GLY A 23 12.95 1.34 8.82
CA GLY A 23 12.42 1.41 7.46
C GLY A 23 11.57 0.18 7.08
N LEU A 24 12.07 -1.03 7.39
CA LEU A 24 11.37 -2.28 7.11
C LEU A 24 10.07 -2.41 7.92
N LEU A 25 10.09 -1.99 9.19
CA LEU A 25 8.88 -1.95 10.02
C LEU A 25 7.82 -1.00 9.43
N GLY A 26 8.25 0.18 8.96
CA GLY A 26 7.37 1.12 8.27
C GLY A 26 6.68 0.49 7.05
N MET A 27 7.47 -0.10 6.15
CA MET A 27 6.94 -0.76 4.94
C MET A 27 5.98 -1.92 5.27
N ALA A 28 6.30 -2.72 6.28
CA ALA A 28 5.41 -3.82 6.70
C ALA A 28 4.05 -3.29 7.16
N VAL A 29 4.03 -2.22 7.97
CA VAL A 29 2.76 -1.59 8.40
C VAL A 29 2.01 -1.01 7.21
N THR A 30 2.69 -0.34 6.28
CA THR A 30 2.07 0.18 5.04
C THR A 30 1.37 -0.93 4.27
N LEU A 31 2.04 -2.07 4.06
CA LEU A 31 1.49 -3.21 3.32
C LEU A 31 0.27 -3.82 4.02
N VAL A 32 0.32 -3.95 5.35
CA VAL A 32 -0.81 -4.47 6.15
C VAL A 32 -2.00 -3.52 6.07
N VAL A 33 -1.78 -2.22 6.26
CA VAL A 33 -2.84 -1.20 6.17
C VAL A 33 -3.44 -1.17 4.76
N ALA A 34 -2.59 -1.17 3.72
CA ALA A 34 -3.04 -1.20 2.34
C ALA A 34 -3.86 -2.46 2.03
N GLY A 35 -3.42 -3.63 2.49
CA GLY A 35 -4.14 -4.89 2.35
C GLY A 35 -5.52 -4.85 3.01
N ILE A 36 -5.61 -4.34 4.24
CA ILE A 36 -6.89 -4.19 4.95
C ILE A 36 -7.81 -3.23 4.19
N VAL A 37 -7.31 -2.07 3.78
CA VAL A 37 -8.11 -1.06 3.05
C VAL A 37 -8.62 -1.61 1.73
N GLY A 38 -7.76 -2.27 0.95
CA GLY A 38 -8.17 -2.88 -0.31
C GLY A 38 -9.14 -4.05 -0.14
N TRP A 39 -9.00 -4.83 0.94
CA TRP A 39 -9.94 -5.91 1.26
C TRP A 39 -11.30 -5.37 1.68
N VAL A 40 -11.34 -4.23 2.38
CA VAL A 40 -12.60 -3.52 2.67
C VAL A 40 -13.20 -3.01 1.37
N ALA A 41 -12.41 -2.38 0.49
CA ALA A 41 -12.88 -1.86 -0.79
C ALA A 41 -13.47 -2.96 -1.70
N ASP A 42 -12.83 -4.13 -1.75
CA ASP A 42 -13.30 -5.31 -2.50
C ASP A 42 -14.70 -5.72 -2.05
N ARG A 43 -14.97 -5.73 -0.74
CA ARG A 43 -16.32 -6.03 -0.22
C ARG A 43 -17.38 -4.97 -0.52
N LEU A 44 -16.98 -3.74 -0.79
CA LEU A 44 -17.90 -2.66 -1.13
C LEU A 44 -18.32 -2.70 -2.60
N VAL A 45 -17.51 -3.31 -3.46
CA VAL A 45 -17.75 -3.38 -4.91
C VAL A 45 -18.34 -4.74 -5.29
N PRO A 46 -19.36 -4.77 -6.17
CA PRO A 46 -19.91 -6.04 -6.66
C PRO A 46 -18.96 -6.71 -7.68
N GLY A 47 -18.00 -7.47 -7.18
CA GLY A 47 -17.01 -8.24 -7.92
C GLY A 47 -15.96 -8.80 -6.95
N GLU A 48 -15.02 -9.61 -7.43
CA GLU A 48 -13.86 -10.04 -6.64
C GLU A 48 -12.58 -9.62 -7.36
N LEU A 49 -11.68 -8.95 -6.64
CA LEU A 49 -10.34 -8.67 -7.12
C LEU A 49 -9.59 -9.99 -7.38
N PRO A 50 -8.89 -10.09 -8.53
CA PRO A 50 -8.12 -11.28 -8.84
C PRO A 50 -6.95 -11.36 -7.86
N TYR A 51 -6.47 -12.58 -7.60
CA TYR A 51 -5.37 -12.83 -6.67
C TYR A 51 -5.72 -12.59 -5.18
N GLY A 52 -7.00 -12.41 -4.84
CA GLY A 52 -7.49 -12.35 -3.45
C GLY A 52 -6.79 -11.27 -2.62
N TRP A 53 -6.12 -11.67 -1.54
CA TRP A 53 -5.39 -10.75 -0.66
C TRP A 53 -4.28 -9.95 -1.37
N LEU A 54 -3.64 -10.53 -2.40
CA LEU A 54 -2.64 -9.81 -3.19
C LEU A 54 -3.28 -8.68 -4.00
N GLY A 55 -4.44 -8.95 -4.60
CA GLY A 55 -5.23 -7.95 -5.32
C GLY A 55 -5.69 -6.83 -4.40
N ALA A 56 -6.10 -7.17 -3.18
CA ALA A 56 -6.45 -6.20 -2.13
C ALA A 56 -5.26 -5.29 -1.76
N ILE A 57 -4.07 -5.85 -1.49
CA ILE A 57 -2.88 -5.02 -1.21
C ILE A 57 -2.61 -4.05 -2.37
N VAL A 58 -2.56 -4.56 -3.61
CA VAL A 58 -2.27 -3.73 -4.78
C VAL A 58 -3.32 -2.64 -4.99
N ALA A 59 -4.61 -2.98 -4.86
CA ALA A 59 -5.71 -2.03 -4.93
C ALA A 59 -5.63 -0.98 -3.81
N GLY A 60 -5.20 -1.35 -2.60
CA GLY A 60 -4.97 -0.43 -1.49
C GLY A 60 -3.79 0.51 -1.72
N LEU A 61 -2.65 0.00 -2.21
CA LEU A 61 -1.48 0.84 -2.53
C LEU A 61 -1.78 1.80 -3.68
N LEU A 62 -2.26 1.30 -4.81
CA LEU A 62 -2.63 2.12 -5.97
C LEU A 62 -3.80 3.05 -5.64
N GLY A 63 -4.74 2.58 -4.82
CA GLY A 63 -5.87 3.35 -4.33
C GLY A 63 -5.47 4.49 -3.42
N SER A 64 -4.44 4.32 -2.60
CA SER A 64 -3.87 5.43 -1.80
C SER A 64 -3.29 6.54 -2.67
N TRP A 65 -2.60 6.15 -3.75
CA TRP A 65 -2.03 7.11 -4.69
C TRP A 65 -3.13 7.80 -5.50
N LEU A 66 -4.06 7.03 -6.08
CA LEU A 66 -5.16 7.59 -6.86
C LEU A 66 -6.11 8.44 -6.00
N GLY A 67 -6.47 7.96 -4.82
CA GLY A 67 -7.35 8.66 -3.90
C GLY A 67 -6.74 9.94 -3.35
N SER A 68 -5.42 9.95 -3.04
CA SER A 68 -4.74 11.17 -2.59
C SER A 68 -4.63 12.21 -3.69
N LEU A 69 -4.54 11.79 -4.97
CA LEU A 69 -4.65 12.71 -6.11
C LEU A 69 -6.06 13.31 -6.24
N LEU A 70 -7.10 12.55 -5.93
CA LEU A 70 -8.50 12.99 -6.09
C LEU A 70 -9.01 13.84 -4.92
N LEU A 71 -8.70 13.44 -3.69
CA LEU A 71 -9.26 14.02 -2.46
C LEU A 71 -8.22 14.81 -1.64
N GLY A 72 -6.94 14.73 -1.99
CA GLY A 72 -5.85 15.24 -1.16
C GLY A 72 -5.55 14.33 0.05
N PRO A 73 -4.55 14.70 0.88
CA PRO A 73 -4.18 13.96 2.08
C PRO A 73 -5.13 14.29 3.25
N VAL A 74 -6.40 13.94 3.09
CA VAL A 74 -7.43 14.16 4.11
C VAL A 74 -7.58 12.93 5.01
N GLY A 75 -7.72 13.16 6.32
CA GLY A 75 -8.00 12.11 7.31
C GLY A 75 -6.75 11.49 7.97
N PRO A 76 -6.96 10.51 8.86
CA PRO A 76 -5.88 9.86 9.59
C PRO A 76 -4.97 9.05 8.65
N SER A 77 -3.67 9.20 8.84
CA SER A 77 -2.65 8.44 8.11
C SER A 77 -2.20 7.24 8.95
N ALA A 78 -2.09 6.08 8.31
CA ALA A 78 -1.60 4.85 8.92
C ALA A 78 -0.57 4.21 7.98
N GLY A 79 0.61 3.87 8.51
CA GLY A 79 1.71 3.34 7.69
C GLY A 79 2.17 4.29 6.59
N GLY A 80 2.07 5.61 6.78
CA GLY A 80 2.51 6.61 5.79
C GLY A 80 1.54 6.88 4.63
N ILE A 81 0.34 6.29 4.64
CA ILE A 81 -0.69 6.52 3.62
C ILE A 81 -2.00 7.01 4.26
N PRO A 82 -2.70 7.98 3.64
CA PRO A 82 -3.96 8.51 4.17
C PRO A 82 -5.08 7.50 3.92
N VAL A 83 -5.72 7.03 5.01
CA VAL A 83 -6.62 5.87 4.98
C VAL A 83 -7.91 6.14 4.22
N LEU A 84 -8.52 7.32 4.42
CA LEU A 84 -9.76 7.69 3.71
C LEU A 84 -9.56 7.77 2.19
N PRO A 85 -8.58 8.56 1.68
CA PRO A 85 -8.27 8.59 0.26
C PRO A 85 -7.93 7.21 -0.28
N ALA A 86 -7.16 6.40 0.46
CA ALA A 86 -6.82 5.04 0.05
C ALA A 86 -8.05 4.16 -0.15
N LEU A 87 -9.03 4.23 0.74
CA LEU A 87 -10.28 3.49 0.60
C LEU A 87 -11.06 3.93 -0.65
N VAL A 88 -11.20 5.24 -0.85
CA VAL A 88 -11.95 5.76 -2.00
C VAL A 88 -11.27 5.38 -3.32
N GLY A 89 -9.96 5.56 -3.43
CA GLY A 89 -9.21 5.16 -4.63
C GLY A 89 -9.24 3.64 -4.85
N ALA A 90 -9.18 2.83 -3.79
CA ALA A 90 -9.26 1.38 -3.89
C ALA A 90 -10.64 0.92 -4.37
N VAL A 91 -11.73 1.54 -3.90
CA VAL A 91 -13.09 1.27 -4.38
C VAL A 91 -13.22 1.62 -5.86
N ILE A 92 -12.69 2.76 -6.29
CA ILE A 92 -12.71 3.17 -7.70
C ILE A 92 -11.96 2.15 -8.57
N LEU A 93 -10.77 1.72 -8.14
CA LEU A 93 -9.97 0.74 -8.86
C LEU A 93 -10.63 -0.64 -8.91
N ALA A 94 -11.20 -1.12 -7.80
CA ALA A 94 -11.92 -2.37 -7.76
C ALA A 94 -13.15 -2.33 -8.68
N PHE A 95 -13.89 -1.23 -8.69
CA PHE A 95 -15.03 -1.03 -9.60
C PHE A 95 -14.60 -0.99 -11.06
N ALA A 96 -13.52 -0.25 -11.39
CA ALA A 96 -12.98 -0.19 -12.74
C ALA A 96 -12.53 -1.56 -13.24
N TYR A 97 -11.87 -2.34 -12.36
CA TYR A 97 -11.47 -3.70 -12.66
C TYR A 97 -12.66 -4.61 -12.94
N ASP A 98 -13.69 -4.61 -12.09
CA ASP A 98 -14.88 -5.44 -12.26
C ASP A 98 -15.61 -5.13 -13.58
N VAL A 99 -15.77 -3.84 -13.90
CA VAL A 99 -16.36 -3.41 -15.17
C VAL A 99 -15.54 -3.90 -16.36
N LEU A 100 -14.22 -3.79 -16.31
CA LEU A 100 -13.33 -4.27 -17.37
C LEU A 100 -13.42 -5.79 -17.52
N HIS A 101 -13.41 -6.52 -16.41
CA HIS A 101 -13.49 -7.98 -16.39
C HIS A 101 -14.81 -8.47 -17.01
N LYS A 102 -15.95 -7.88 -16.64
CA LYS A 102 -17.27 -8.19 -17.21
C LYS A 102 -17.35 -7.94 -18.71
N ARG A 103 -16.65 -6.92 -19.22
CA ARG A 103 -16.58 -6.66 -20.68
C ARG A 103 -15.74 -7.70 -21.41
N LEU A 104 -14.62 -8.11 -20.82
CA LEU A 104 -13.73 -9.11 -21.42
C LEU A 104 -14.37 -10.51 -21.40
N SER A 105 -15.10 -10.87 -20.34
CA SER A 105 -15.78 -12.17 -20.26
C SER A 105 -16.95 -12.30 -21.23
N ARG A 106 -17.68 -11.20 -21.51
CA ARG A 106 -18.73 -11.16 -22.55
C ARG A 106 -18.21 -11.29 -23.98
N ALA A 107 -16.92 -11.05 -24.22
CA ALA A 107 -16.31 -11.11 -25.55
C ALA A 107 -15.83 -12.52 -25.95
N ARG A 108 -15.92 -13.52 -25.06
CA ARG A 108 -15.71 -14.93 -25.41
C ARG A 108 -17.07 -15.58 -25.73
N PRO A 109 -17.33 -15.97 -26.99
CA PRO A 109 -18.52 -16.72 -27.37
C PRO A 109 -18.53 -18.14 -26.77
#